data_AF-A0A645HEI0-F1
#
_entry.id   AF-A0A645HEI0-F1
#
_cell.length_a   1.000
_cell.length_b   1.000
_cell.length_c   1.000
_cell.angle_alpha   90.00
_cell.angle_beta   90.00
_cell.angle_gamma   90.00
#
_symmetry.space_group_name_H-M   'P 1'
#
loop_
_entity.id
_entity.type
_entity.pdbx_description
1 polymer ?
#
loop_
_entity_poly.entity_id
_entity_poly.type
_entity_poly.pdbx_seq_one_letter_code
_entity_poly.pdbx_strand_id
1 'polypeptide(L)' 'MTNRFTLTAPKFTINSPKASIQHGTFKGDLYISSKDFQLIDAKVDGNVYFTNNEAKSTFKMDSASKITGKQELKK' A
#
# COMPACT_ATOMS: atom_id res chain seq x y z
N MET A 1 17.36 18.16 3.19
CA MET A 1 17.18 17.16 2.11
C MET A 1 16.33 16.04 2.67
N THR A 2 15.10 15.87 2.20
CA THR A 2 14.26 14.73 2.57
C THR A 2 14.72 13.53 1.74
N ASN A 3 15.35 12.57 2.40
CA ASN A 3 15.83 11.37 1.73
C ASN A 3 14.66 10.42 1.50
N ARG A 4 14.50 9.94 0.27
CA ARG A 4 13.53 8.91 -0.09
C ARG A 4 14.20 7.55 0.03
N PHE A 5 13.65 6.68 0.88
CA PHE A 5 14.18 5.34 1.08
C PHE A 5 13.32 4.30 0.36
N THR A 6 13.98 3.19 -0.01
CA THR A 6 13.31 2.03 -0.59
C THR A 6 13.26 0.92 0.46
N LEU A 7 12.05 0.57 0.91
CA LEU A 7 11.83 -0.56 1.78
C LEU A 7 11.54 -1.79 0.92
N THR A 8 12.38 -2.81 1.03
CA THR A 8 12.20 -4.07 0.30
C THR A 8 11.80 -5.15 1.27
N ALA A 9 10.62 -5.72 1.10
CA ALA A 9 10.10 -6.80 1.95
C ALA A 9 9.29 -7.78 1.09
N PRO A 10 9.41 -9.10 1.29
CA PRO A 10 8.66 -10.07 0.48
C PRO A 10 7.14 -9.96 0.68
N LYS A 11 6.69 -9.72 1.92
CA LYS A 11 5.28 -9.46 2.23
C LYS A 11 5.14 -8.39 3.33
N PHE A 12 4.10 -7.57 3.26
CA PHE A 12 3.76 -6.60 4.30
C PHE A 12 2.26 -6.58 4.55
N THR A 13 1.83 -6.85 5.79
CA THR A 13 0.41 -6.91 6.15
C THR A 13 0.03 -5.73 7.03
N ILE A 14 -1.00 -4.99 6.62
CA ILE A 14 -1.53 -3.81 7.29
C ILE A 14 -2.79 -4.21 8.06
N ASN A 15 -2.60 -4.49 9.36
CA ASN A 15 -3.67 -4.77 10.31
C ASN A 15 -4.09 -3.55 11.15
N SER A 16 -3.52 -2.37 10.86
CA SER A 16 -3.85 -1.13 11.57
C SER A 16 -4.85 -0.29 10.77
N PRO A 17 -6.01 0.08 11.35
CA PRO A 17 -6.94 1.00 10.72
C PRO A 17 -6.29 2.36 10.51
N LYS A 18 -6.58 3.02 9.38
CA LYS A 18 -6.04 4.35 9.01
C LYS A 18 -4.52 4.40 8.83
N ALA A 19 -3.88 3.27 8.56
CA ALA A 19 -2.45 3.25 8.25
C ALA A 19 -2.18 4.00 6.93
N SER A 20 -1.00 4.61 6.80
CA SER A 20 -0.59 5.25 5.55
C SER A 20 0.89 5.02 5.26
N ILE A 21 1.23 4.87 3.98
CA ILE A 21 2.61 4.90 3.52
C ILE A 21 2.83 6.25 2.87
N GLN A 22 3.79 6.99 3.40
CA GLN A 22 4.15 8.30 2.91
C GLN A 22 5.61 8.27 2.45
N HIS A 23 5.89 8.93 1.33
CA HIS A 23 7.24 9.31 0.90
C HIS A 23 8.23 8.13 0.83
N GLY A 24 8.31 7.47 -0.32
CA GLY A 24 9.30 6.41 -0.52
C GLY A 24 8.93 5.41 -1.59
N THR A 25 9.65 4.29 -1.63
CA THR A 25 9.33 3.15 -2.49
C THR A 25 9.23 1.89 -1.66
N PHE A 26 8.11 1.18 -1.74
CA PHE A 26 7.92 -0.12 -1.15
C PHE A 26 8.04 -1.19 -2.24
N LYS A 27 8.99 -2.11 -2.12
CA LYS A 27 9.16 -3.24 -3.04
C LYS A 27 8.70 -4.52 -2.35
N GLY A 28 7.58 -5.08 -2.80
CA GLY A 28 6.98 -6.24 -2.15
C GLY A 28 5.47 -6.36 -2.31
N ASP A 29 4.92 -7.49 -1.89
CA ASP A 29 3.47 -7.69 -1.87
C ASP A 29 2.85 -7.07 -0.61
N LEU A 30 1.86 -6.20 -0.82
CA LEU A 30 1.07 -5.55 0.23
C LEU A 30 -0.19 -6.37 0.51
N TYR A 31 -0.51 -6.57 1.77
CA TYR A 31 -1.75 -7.20 2.22
C TYR A 31 -2.50 -6.22 3.11
N ILE A 32 -3.61 -5.69 2.63
CA ILE A 32 -4.40 -4.69 3.34
C ILE A 32 -5.60 -5.41 3.96
N SER A 33 -5.57 -5.56 5.27
CA SER A 33 -6.69 -6.12 6.03
C SER A 33 -7.49 -5.06 6.79
N SER A 34 -6.90 -3.89 7.00
CA SER A 34 -7.55 -2.75 7.63
C SER A 34 -8.12 -1.75 6.65
N LYS A 35 -9.15 -1.04 7.11
CA LYS A 35 -9.78 0.05 6.36
C LYS A 35 -9.02 1.37 6.51
N ASP A 36 -9.30 2.29 5.58
CA ASP A 36 -8.75 3.64 5.48
C ASP A 36 -7.24 3.69 5.20
N PHE A 37 -6.70 2.70 4.49
CA PHE A 37 -5.29 2.72 4.11
C PHE A 37 -5.02 3.77 3.02
N GLN A 38 -3.94 4.55 3.19
CA GLN A 38 -3.60 5.64 2.27
C GLN A 38 -2.16 5.58 1.75
N LEU A 39 -1.99 5.87 0.47
CA LEU A 39 -0.68 6.12 -0.16
C LEU A 39 -0.53 7.60 -0.47
N ILE A 40 0.57 8.20 0.00
CA ILE A 40 0.89 9.62 -0.19
C ILE A 40 2.34 9.75 -0.70
N ASP A 41 2.53 10.24 -1.93
CA ASP A 41 3.85 10.35 -2.59
C ASP A 41 4.69 9.06 -2.42
N ALA A 42 4.02 7.90 -2.53
CA ALA A 42 4.59 6.59 -2.26
C ALA A 42 4.48 5.69 -3.48
N LYS A 43 5.56 5.00 -3.82
CA LYS A 43 5.59 4.02 -4.91
C LYS A 43 5.53 2.60 -4.34
N VAL A 44 4.51 1.83 -4.71
CA VAL A 44 4.40 0.41 -4.40
C VAL A 44 4.80 -0.39 -5.64
N ASP A 45 5.93 -1.07 -5.53
CA ASP A 45 6.49 -1.95 -6.54
C ASP A 45 6.26 -3.41 -6.16
N GLY A 46 5.03 -3.86 -6.38
CA GLY A 46 4.54 -5.20 -6.04
C GLY A 46 3.02 -5.26 -6.04
N ASN A 47 2.46 -6.43 -5.69
CA ASN A 47 1.01 -6.64 -5.77
C ASN A 47 0.32 -6.22 -4.47
N VAL A 48 -0.87 -5.64 -4.59
CA VAL A 48 -1.71 -5.25 -3.46
C VAL A 48 -2.87 -6.22 -3.35
N TYR A 49 -2.92 -6.95 -2.26
CA TYR A 49 -3.98 -7.88 -1.92
C TYR A 49 -4.85 -7.27 -0.82
N PHE A 50 -6.13 -7.07 -1.12
CA PHE A 50 -7.12 -6.67 -0.13
C PHE A 50 -7.74 -7.92 0.49
N THR A 51 -7.74 -8.05 1.81
CA THR A 51 -8.34 -9.22 2.48
C THR A 51 -9.85 -9.05 2.71
N ASN A 52 -10.38 -7.84 2.55
CA ASN A 52 -11.81 -7.56 2.63
C ASN A 52 -12.21 -6.43 1.67
N ASN A 53 -13.50 -6.38 1.33
CA ASN A 53 -14.05 -5.36 0.44
C ASN A 53 -13.95 -3.95 1.05
N GLU A 54 -14.03 -3.84 2.37
CA GLU A 54 -13.93 -2.54 3.07
C GLU A 54 -12.56 -1.90 2.88
N ALA A 55 -11.48 -2.67 3.03
CA ALA A 55 -10.10 -2.23 2.78
C ALA A 55 -9.92 -1.77 1.34
N LYS A 56 -10.49 -2.50 0.37
CA LYS A 56 -10.46 -2.11 -1.04
C LYS A 56 -11.25 -0.83 -1.31
N SER A 57 -12.43 -0.70 -0.70
CA SER A 57 -13.33 0.44 -0.90
C SER A 57 -12.80 1.72 -0.23
N THR A 58 -12.14 1.58 0.92
CA THR A 58 -11.57 2.69 1.70
C THR A 58 -10.11 3.01 1.34
N PHE A 59 -9.51 2.24 0.45
CA PHE A 59 -8.17 2.48 -0.06
C PHE A 59 -8.11 3.82 -0.80
N LYS A 60 -7.16 4.67 -0.41
CA LYS A 60 -6.92 5.96 -1.07
C LYS A 60 -5.48 6.06 -1.52
N MET A 61 -5.27 6.64 -2.70
CA MET A 61 -3.95 7.00 -3.18
C MET A 61 -4.00 8.40 -3.77
N ASP A 62 -2.97 9.19 -3.50
CA ASP A 62 -2.81 10.48 -4.18
C ASP A 62 -2.27 10.30 -5.60
N SER A 63 -2.26 11.40 -6.36
CA SER A 63 -1.77 11.42 -7.74
C SER A 63 -0.26 11.20 -7.86
N ALA A 64 0.49 11.42 -6.78
CA ALA A 64 1.93 11.20 -6.73
C ALA A 64 2.28 9.72 -6.46
N SER A 65 1.35 8.98 -5.87
CA SER A 65 1.51 7.57 -5.56
C SER A 65 1.36 6.71 -6.80
N LYS A 66 2.11 5.61 -6.83
CA LYS A 66 2.15 4.73 -7.99
C LYS A 66 2.25 3.28 -7.57
N ILE A 67 1.35 2.45 -8.09
CA ILE A 67 1.35 1.00 -7.89
C ILE A 67 1.75 0.36 -9.23
N THR A 68 2.80 -0.44 -9.26
CA THR A 68 3.26 -1.13 -10.49
C THR A 68 2.69 -2.53 -10.64
N GLY A 69 2.30 -3.18 -9.54
CA GLY A 69 1.75 -4.53 -9.55
C GLY A 69 0.24 -4.58 -9.68
N LYS A 70 -0.32 -5.75 -9.40
CA LYS A 70 -1.77 -6.00 -9.49
C LYS A 70 -2.48 -5.67 -8.20
N GLN A 71 -3.72 -5.22 -8.32
CA GLN A 71 -4.62 -5.03 -7.19
C GLN A 71 -5.66 -6.14 -7.19
N GLU A 72 -5.57 -7.07 -6.25
CA GLU A 72 -6.47 -8.21 -6.16
C GLU A 72 -7.20 -8.21 -4.82
N LEU A 73 -8.48 -8.58 -4.86
CA LEU A 73 -9.23 -8.88 -3.64
C LEU A 73 -9.03 -10.37 -3.36
N LYS A 74 -8.24 -10.70 -2.34
CA LYS A 74 -8.05 -12.08 -1.89
C LYS A 74 -9.11 -12.38 -0.83
N LYS A 75 -10.23 -12.94 -1.29
CA LYS A 75 -11.36 -13.35 -0.47
C LYS A 75 -11.13 -14.72 0.16
#